data_AF-A0A9D1E6A9-F1
#
_entry.id   AF-A0A9D1E6A9-F1
#
_cell.length_a   1.000
_cell.length_b   1.000
_cell.length_c   1.000
_cell.angle_alpha   90.00
_cell.angle_beta   90.00
_cell.angle_gamma   90.00
#
_symmetry.space_group_name_H-M   'P 1'
#
loop_
_entity.id
_entity.type
_entity.pdbx_description
1 polymer ?
#
loop_
_entity_poly.entity_id
_entity_poly.type
_entity_poly.pdbx_seq_one_letter_code
_entity_poly.pdbx_strand_id
1 'polypeptide(L)'
;MEILIQKMLRLWDPYDLYCFPDDEYDSYAKEIFEFTNNKSLTFEDLSDFVFKLLKDGLKVKDSSDEYIEIEKLDKAGCNRFAELYFAILN
;
A
#
# COMPACT_ATOMS: atom_id res chain seq x y z
N MET A 1 -11.92 8.20 4.90
CA MET A 1 -11.15 6.92 4.84
C MET A 1 -9.91 7.03 3.98
N GLU A 2 -9.95 7.66 2.82
CA GLU A 2 -8.76 7.90 1.99
C GLU A 2 -7.58 8.53 2.75
N ILE A 3 -7.81 9.64 3.48
CA ILE A 3 -6.77 10.29 4.31
C ILE A 3 -6.16 9.34 5.36
N LEU A 4 -6.95 8.40 5.87
CA LEU A 4 -6.46 7.42 6.85
C LEU A 4 -5.58 6.38 6.16
N ILE A 5 -5.99 5.90 4.98
CA ILE A 5 -5.18 4.99 4.15
C ILE A 5 -3.85 5.65 3.78
N GLN A 6 -3.86 6.93 3.39
CA GLN A 6 -2.64 7.70 3.13
C GLN A 6 -1.69 7.69 4.33
N LYS A 7 -2.20 7.99 5.53
CA LYS A 7 -1.40 7.98 6.77
C LYS A 7 -0.87 6.59 7.11
N MET A 8 -1.66 5.54 6.88
CA MET A 8 -1.24 4.15 7.09
C MET A 8 -0.08 3.77 6.16
N LEU A 9 -0.15 4.13 4.88
CA LEU A 9 0.94 3.88 3.93
C LEU A 9 2.19 4.66 4.27
N ARG A 10 2.07 5.95 4.63
CA ARG A 10 3.22 6.78 5.04
C ARG A 10 3.89 6.28 6.31
N LEU A 11 3.11 5.76 7.27
CA LEU A 11 3.65 5.19 8.50
C LEU A 11 4.32 3.83 8.27
N TRP A 12 3.76 3.01 7.39
CA TRP A 12 4.33 1.72 7.04
C TRP A 12 5.59 1.87 6.18
N ASP A 13 5.57 2.82 5.24
CA ASP A 13 6.66 3.12 4.31
C ASP A 13 7.15 1.87 3.53
N PRO A 14 6.28 1.25 2.69
CA PRO A 14 6.56 -0.04 2.06
C PRO A 14 7.76 -0.03 1.10
N TYR A 15 8.22 1.13 0.64
CA TYR A 15 9.41 1.24 -0.21
C TYR A 15 10.59 1.91 0.49
N ASP A 16 10.54 2.10 1.81
CA ASP A 16 11.61 2.72 2.60
C ASP A 16 12.00 4.10 2.03
N LEU A 17 10.98 4.89 1.68
CA LEU A 17 11.10 6.22 1.08
C LEU A 17 11.36 7.30 2.11
N TYR A 18 11.89 6.97 3.30
CA TYR A 18 12.13 7.78 4.50
C TYR A 18 12.64 9.24 4.27
N CYS A 19 13.04 9.61 3.05
CA CYS A 19 13.51 10.94 2.62
C CYS A 19 12.79 11.59 1.40
N PHE A 20 11.71 11.02 0.86
CA PHE A 20 11.01 11.52 -0.35
C PHE A 20 9.74 12.34 -0.03
N PRO A 21 9.20 13.13 -0.98
CA PRO A 21 8.02 13.95 -0.72
C PRO A 21 6.80 13.11 -0.28
N ASP A 22 6.01 13.69 0.63
CA ASP A 22 4.89 13.04 1.32
C ASP A 22 3.80 12.46 0.39
N ASP A 23 3.82 12.82 -0.91
CA ASP A 23 2.79 12.52 -1.90
C ASP A 23 3.04 11.25 -2.74
N GLU A 24 4.22 10.60 -2.62
CA GLU A 24 4.54 9.35 -3.35
C GLU A 24 3.54 8.21 -3.10
N TYR A 25 2.85 8.24 -1.95
CA TYR A 25 1.84 7.25 -1.56
C TYR A 25 0.40 7.64 -1.90
N ASP A 26 0.15 8.86 -2.38
CA ASP A 26 -1.21 9.39 -2.52
C ASP A 26 -2.00 8.69 -3.63
N SER A 27 -1.35 8.37 -4.75
CA SER A 27 -1.96 7.61 -5.85
C SER A 27 -2.38 6.21 -5.38
N TYR A 28 -1.50 5.49 -4.69
CA TYR A 28 -1.78 4.18 -4.13
C TYR A 28 -2.92 4.22 -3.10
N ALA A 29 -2.91 5.24 -2.24
CA ALA A 29 -3.95 5.40 -1.23
C ALA A 29 -5.34 5.61 -1.85
N LYS A 30 -5.40 6.37 -2.93
CA LYS A 30 -6.64 6.59 -3.69
C LYS A 30 -7.15 5.29 -4.31
N GLU A 31 -6.28 4.51 -4.95
CA GLU A 31 -6.66 3.23 -5.54
C GLU A 31 -7.16 2.22 -4.49
N ILE A 32 -6.50 2.15 -3.33
CA ILE A 32 -6.95 1.32 -2.21
C ILE A 32 -8.30 1.82 -1.68
N PHE A 33 -8.48 3.14 -1.54
CA PHE A 33 -9.75 3.70 -1.09
C PHE A 33 -10.90 3.33 -2.05
N GLU A 34 -10.69 3.49 -3.36
CA GLU A 34 -11.66 3.09 -4.38
C GLU A 34 -11.98 1.59 -4.30
N PHE A 35 -10.96 0.73 -4.15
CA PHE A 35 -11.13 -0.71 -3.98
C PHE A 35 -11.96 -1.06 -2.73
N THR A 36 -11.76 -0.33 -1.64
CA THR A 36 -12.46 -0.58 -0.37
C THR A 36 -13.94 -0.18 -0.36
N ASN A 37 -14.40 0.61 -1.32
CA ASN A 37 -15.81 0.98 -1.45
C ASN A 37 -16.71 -0.18 -1.94
N ASN A 38 -16.14 -1.36 -2.23
CA ASN A 38 -16.87 -2.56 -2.57
C ASN A 38 -17.56 -3.19 -1.33
N LYS A 39 -18.88 -3.44 -1.42
CA LYS A 39 -19.74 -3.86 -0.29
C LYS A 39 -19.45 -5.23 0.34
N SER A 40 -18.54 -6.01 -0.23
CA SER A 40 -18.19 -7.36 0.23
C SER A 40 -16.68 -7.57 0.23
N LEU A 41 -15.94 -6.53 0.64
CA LEU A 41 -14.50 -6.57 0.83
C LEU A 41 -14.14 -7.52 1.98
N THR A 42 -13.33 -8.54 1.70
CA THR A 42 -12.73 -9.39 2.74
C THR A 42 -11.33 -8.92 3.11
N PHE A 43 -10.81 -9.45 4.21
CA PHE A 43 -9.43 -9.24 4.64
C PHE A 43 -8.43 -9.67 3.55
N GLU A 44 -8.64 -10.88 3.01
CA GLU A 44 -7.81 -11.46 1.96
C GLU A 44 -7.83 -10.61 0.69
N ASP A 45 -9.02 -10.13 0.27
CA ASP A 45 -9.16 -9.27 -0.91
C ASP A 45 -8.33 -8.00 -0.79
N LEU A 46 -8.40 -7.33 0.37
CA LEU A 46 -7.67 -6.09 0.61
C LEU A 46 -6.16 -6.34 0.66
N SER A 47 -5.72 -7.38 1.38
CA SER A 47 -4.31 -7.73 1.47
C SER A 47 -3.74 -8.09 0.09
N ASP A 48 -4.45 -8.88 -0.70
CA ASP A 48 -4.03 -9.30 -2.06
C ASP A 48 -3.97 -8.11 -3.01
N PHE A 49 -4.97 -7.23 -2.96
CA PHE A 49 -4.99 -6.02 -3.76
C PHE A 49 -3.81 -5.11 -3.45
N VAL A 50 -3.58 -4.79 -2.16
CA VAL A 50 -2.47 -3.92 -1.73
C VAL A 50 -1.12 -4.51 -2.13
N PHE A 51 -0.93 -5.82 -1.94
CA PHE A 51 0.29 -6.50 -2.34
C PHE A 51 0.54 -6.40 -3.85
N LYS A 52 -0.48 -6.68 -4.66
CA LYS A 52 -0.37 -6.59 -6.12
C LYS A 52 -0.08 -5.16 -6.57
N LEU A 53 -0.84 -4.20 -6.05
CA LEU A 53 -0.73 -2.79 -6.38
C LEU A 53 0.70 -2.27 -6.14
N LEU A 54 1.25 -2.53 -4.95
CA LEU A 54 2.59 -2.06 -4.60
C LEU A 54 3.68 -2.81 -5.39
N LYS A 55 3.49 -4.12 -5.61
CA LYS A 55 4.42 -4.92 -6.41
C LYS A 55 4.48 -4.45 -7.87
N ASP A 56 3.35 -4.06 -8.45
CA ASP A 56 3.31 -3.53 -9.81
C ASP A 56 3.96 -2.13 -9.88
N GLY A 57 3.82 -1.30 -8.83
CA GLY A 57 4.54 -0.02 -8.70
C GLY A 57 6.07 -0.16 -8.74
N LEU A 58 6.62 -1.18 -8.08
CA LEU A 58 8.06 -1.49 -8.12
C LEU A 58 8.56 -1.79 -9.54
N LYS A 59 7.81 -2.57 -10.32
CA LYS A 59 8.19 -2.94 -11.70
C LYS A 59 8.25 -1.72 -12.64
N VAL A 60 7.47 -0.69 -12.37
CA VAL A 60 7.47 0.54 -13.18
C VAL A 60 8.72 1.38 -12.89
N LYS A 61 9.15 1.45 -11.61
CA LYS A 61 10.35 2.21 -11.21
C LYS A 61 11.68 1.55 -11.64
N ASP A 62 11.69 0.23 -11.86
CA ASP A 62 12.86 -0.56 -12.33
C ASP A 62 13.35 -0.22 -13.76
N SER A 63 12.65 0.69 -14.45
CA SER A 63 13.03 1.18 -15.79
C SER A 63 14.00 2.37 -15.79
N SER A 64 14.38 2.87 -14.60
CA SER A 64 15.43 3.88 -14.40
C SER A 64 16.42 3.40 -13.32
N ASP A 65 17.72 3.56 -13.57
CA ASP A 65 18.92 3.02 -12.87
C ASP A 65 19.08 3.31 -11.34
N GLU A 66 18.01 3.38 -10.54
CA GLU A 66 18.12 3.47 -9.07
C GLU A 66 17.56 2.19 -8.42
N TYR A 67 18.50 1.34 -8.00
CA TYR A 67 18.29 0.14 -7.21
C TYR A 67 17.50 0.46 -5.92
N ILE A 68 16.18 0.28 -5.96
CA ILE A 68 15.40 -0.04 -4.76
C ILE A 68 15.52 -1.55 -4.60
N GLU A 69 16.18 -2.03 -3.54
CA GLU A 69 16.24 -3.47 -3.25
C GLU A 69 14.81 -4.03 -3.19
N ILE A 70 14.41 -4.75 -4.25
CA ILE A 70 13.10 -5.39 -4.47
C ILE A 70 12.80 -6.49 -3.42
N GLU A 71 13.65 -6.66 -2.40
CA GLU A 71 13.49 -7.66 -1.34
C GLU A 71 12.54 -7.26 -0.19
N LYS A 72 12.00 -6.03 -0.15
CA LYS A 72 11.28 -5.54 1.05
C LYS A 72 9.75 -5.66 1.05
N LEU A 73 9.09 -5.80 -0.10
CA LEU A 73 7.63 -5.94 -0.10
C LEU A 73 7.22 -7.38 0.25
N ASP A 74 7.11 -7.65 1.54
CA ASP A 74 6.58 -8.93 2.02
C ASP A 74 5.03 -8.91 2.10
N LYS A 75 4.45 -10.10 1.98
CA LYS A 75 3.00 -10.28 2.13
C LYS A 75 2.52 -9.98 3.56
N ALA A 76 3.42 -10.04 4.55
CA ALA A 76 3.09 -9.81 5.95
C ALA A 76 2.78 -8.33 6.23
N GLY A 77 3.45 -7.39 5.57
CA GLY A 77 3.17 -5.96 5.64
C GLY A 77 1.79 -5.63 5.06
N CYS A 78 1.43 -6.24 3.92
CA CYS A 78 0.09 -6.10 3.35
C CYS A 78 -1.00 -6.70 4.25
N ASN A 79 -0.72 -7.84 4.90
CA ASN A 79 -1.63 -8.42 5.91
C ASN A 79 -1.83 -7.46 7.08
N ARG A 80 -0.75 -6.90 7.64
CA ARG A 80 -0.84 -5.92 8.74
C ARG A 80 -1.60 -4.66 8.33
N PHE A 81 -1.39 -4.17 7.10
CA PHE A 81 -2.16 -3.05 6.56
C PHE A 81 -3.66 -3.37 6.55
N ALA A 82 -4.05 -4.55 6.04
CA ALA A 82 -5.45 -4.96 6.01
C ALA A 82 -6.01 -5.18 7.42
N GLU A 83 -5.23 -5.76 8.35
CA GLU A 83 -5.63 -5.94 9.76
C GLU A 83 -5.96 -4.60 10.40
N LEU A 84 -5.08 -3.60 10.24
CA LEU A 84 -5.32 -2.25 10.74
C LEU A 84 -6.56 -1.62 10.11
N TYR A 85 -6.75 -1.77 8.80
CA TYR A 85 -7.92 -1.22 8.10
C TYR A 85 -9.23 -1.76 8.68
N PHE A 86 -9.34 -3.09 8.83
CA PHE A 86 -10.54 -3.73 9.40
C PHE A 86 -10.68 -3.46 10.90
N ALA A 87 -9.59 -3.32 11.64
CA ALA A 87 -9.62 -2.95 13.05
C ALA A 87 -10.17 -1.53 13.28
N ILE A 88 -9.98 -0.60 12.33
CA ILE A 88 -10.49 0.78 12.44
C ILE A 88 -11.98 0.88 12.07
N LEU A 89 -12.49 -0.03 11.22
CA LEU A 89 -13.89 -0.03 10.80
C LEU A 89 -14.85 -0.70 11.80
N ASN A 90 -14.34 -1.52 12.72
CA ASN A 90 -15.10 -2.18 13.78
C ASN A 90 -15.15 -1.33 15.05
#